data_AF-A0A0K9Q454-F1
#
_entry.id   AF-A0A0K9Q454-F1
#
_cell.length_a   1.000
_cell.length_b   1.000
_cell.length_c   1.000
_cell.angle_alpha   90.00
_cell.angle_beta   90.00
_cell.angle_gamma   90.00
#
_symmetry.space_group_name_H-M   'P 1'
#
loop_
_entity.id
_entity.type
_entity.pdbx_description
1 polymer ?
#
loop_
_entity_poly.entity_id
_entity_poly.type
_entity_poly.pdbx_seq_one_letter_code
_entity_poly.pdbx_strand_id
1 'polypeptide(L)'
;MATIIGEPPRLHVLAVDDSLTDRKLIEKLLKVSSFNVTTVESGSKALEFLGLMEEVEVNLIITDYCMPGMSGYDLLKKIKNHHL
;
A
#
# COMPACT_ATOMS: atom_id res chain seq x y z
N MET A 1 -18.54 -24.37 -25.06
CA MET A 1 -17.48 -23.33 -25.10
C MET A 1 -17.21 -22.91 -23.68
N ALA A 2 -16.01 -23.17 -23.16
CA ALA A 2 -15.65 -22.73 -21.82
C ALA A 2 -15.28 -21.24 -21.88
N THR A 3 -16.06 -20.40 -21.22
CA THR A 3 -15.70 -19.00 -20.98
C THR A 3 -14.44 -18.99 -20.12
N ILE A 4 -13.34 -18.48 -20.65
CA ILE A 4 -12.22 -18.03 -19.81
C ILE A 4 -12.73 -16.76 -19.12
N ILE A 5 -13.27 -16.91 -17.91
CA ILE A 5 -13.34 -15.78 -16.98
C ILE A 5 -11.89 -15.54 -16.53
N GLY A 6 -11.27 -14.46 -17.00
CA GLY A 6 -9.97 -14.06 -16.47
C GLY A 6 -10.06 -13.89 -14.95
N GLU A 7 -8.99 -14.19 -14.21
CA GLU A 7 -8.95 -13.87 -12.78
C GLU A 7 -9.31 -12.38 -12.60
N PRO A 8 -10.19 -12.03 -11.65
CA PRO A 8 -10.49 -10.62 -11.39
C PRO A 8 -9.19 -9.87 -11.06
N PRO A 9 -9.07 -8.60 -11.47
CA PRO A 9 -7.86 -7.82 -11.21
C PRO A 9 -7.56 -7.81 -9.71
N ARG A 10 -6.30 -8.11 -9.37
CA ARG A 10 -5.86 -8.14 -7.97
C ARG A 10 -5.78 -6.72 -7.45
N LEU A 11 -6.57 -6.41 -6.43
CA LEU A 11 -6.48 -5.14 -5.73
C LEU A 11 -5.07 -4.94 -5.18
N HIS A 12 -4.56 -3.72 -5.30
CA HIS A 12 -3.24 -3.34 -4.84
C HIS A 12 -3.29 -2.65 -3.49
N VAL A 13 -2.53 -3.18 -2.54
CA VAL A 13 -2.36 -2.63 -1.20
C VAL A 13 -0.96 -2.04 -1.06
N LEU A 14 -0.89 -0.80 -0.57
CA LEU A 14 0.33 -0.19 -0.07
C LEU A 14 0.38 -0.33 1.46
N ALA A 15 1.33 -1.12 1.97
CA ALA A 15 1.57 -1.26 3.40
C ALA A 15 2.78 -0.42 3.84
N VAL A 16 2.60 0.44 4.84
CA VAL A 16 3.57 1.41 5.32
C VAL A 16 3.84 1.17 6.80
N ASP A 17 5.05 0.74 7.14
CA ASP A 17 5.41 0.40 8.51
C ASP A 17 6.94 0.47 8.63
N ASP A 18 7.51 1.03 9.69
CA ASP A 18 8.97 1.13 9.86
C ASP A 18 9.61 -0.19 10.33
N SER A 19 8.82 -1.10 10.91
CA SER A 19 9.23 -2.46 11.28
C SER A 19 9.29 -3.40 10.09
N LEU A 20 10.50 -3.87 9.75
CA LEU A 20 10.69 -4.87 8.69
C LEU A 20 9.92 -6.17 8.95
N THR A 21 9.78 -6.56 10.22
CA THR A 21 9.09 -7.78 10.63
C THR A 21 7.59 -7.67 10.31
N ASP A 22 6.98 -6.54 10.66
CA ASP A 22 5.55 -6.31 10.47
C ASP A 22 5.23 -6.12 8.99
N ARG A 23 6.08 -5.42 8.22
CA ARG A 23 5.98 -5.36 6.75
C ARG A 23 5.93 -6.75 6.11
N LYS A 24 6.85 -7.64 6.50
CA LYS A 24 6.90 -9.02 5.96
C LYS A 24 5.67 -9.85 6.34
N LEU A 25 5.17 -9.68 7.56
CA LEU A 25 3.96 -10.36 8.02
C LEU A 25 2.73 -9.91 7.21
N ILE A 26 2.53 -8.59 7.10
CA ILE A 26 1.42 -7.99 6.34
C ILE A 26 1.49 -8.41 4.87
N GLU A 27 2.67 -8.32 4.26
CA GLU A 27 2.88 -8.72 2.87
C GLU A 27 2.48 -10.18 2.63
N LYS A 28 2.92 -11.09 3.51
CA LYS A 28 2.60 -12.51 3.40
C LYS A 28 1.09 -12.76 3.52
N LEU A 29 0.43 -12.16 4.51
CA LEU A 29 -1.00 -12.35 4.75
C LEU A 29 -1.86 -11.84 3.59
N LEU A 30 -1.51 -10.67 3.04
CA LEU A 30 -2.25 -10.07 1.93
C LEU A 30 -1.98 -10.78 0.60
N LYS A 31 -0.75 -11.24 0.34
CA LYS A 31 -0.45 -12.05 -0.86
C LYS A 31 -1.19 -13.38 -0.85
N VAL A 32 -1.31 -14.03 0.31
CA VAL A 32 -2.14 -15.26 0.46
C VAL A 32 -3.61 -14.98 0.19
N SER A 33 -4.07 -13.75 0.43
CA SER A 33 -5.43 -13.30 0.16
C SER A 33 -5.62 -12.72 -1.26
N SER A 34 -4.69 -13.04 -2.19
CA SER A 34 -4.73 -12.64 -3.61
C SER A 34 -4.63 -11.13 -3.87
N PHE A 35 -4.06 -10.35 -2.96
CA PHE A 35 -3.72 -8.95 -3.21
C PHE A 35 -2.35 -8.81 -3.87
N ASN A 36 -2.21 -7.79 -4.73
CA ASN A 36 -0.91 -7.23 -5.02
C ASN A 36 -0.49 -6.37 -3.81
N VAL A 37 0.76 -6.45 -3.39
CA VAL A 37 1.22 -5.74 -2.19
C VAL A 37 2.55 -5.08 -2.47
N THR A 38 2.60 -3.76 -2.23
CA THR A 38 3.85 -3.01 -2.11
C THR A 38 4.05 -2.68 -0.63
N THR A 39 5.27 -2.85 -0.13
CA THR A 39 5.62 -2.39 1.22
C THR A 39 6.67 -1.29 1.16
N VAL A 40 6.55 -0.30 2.03
CA VAL A 40 7.51 0.80 2.17
C VAL A 40 7.74 1.10 3.65
N GLU A 41 8.93 1.60 3.98
CA GLU A 41 9.40 1.68 5.37
C GLU A 41 9.09 2.99 6.09
N SER A 42 8.46 3.95 5.42
CA SER A 42 8.16 5.25 6.01
C SER A 42 7.10 6.01 5.22
N GLY A 43 6.47 7.00 5.87
CA GLY A 43 5.52 7.88 5.20
C GLY A 43 6.12 8.71 4.06
N SER A 44 7.40 9.11 4.14
CA SER A 44 8.06 9.80 3.02
C SER A 44 8.23 8.90 1.81
N LYS A 45 8.59 7.63 2.02
CA LYS A 45 8.66 6.63 0.95
C LYS A 45 7.30 6.28 0.36
N ALA A 46 6.24 6.29 1.17
CA ALA A 46 4.89 6.14 0.68
C ALA A 46 4.47 7.29 -0.25
N LEU A 47 4.76 8.54 0.14
CA LEU A 47 4.47 9.71 -0.71
C LEU A 47 5.31 9.71 -2.00
N GLU A 48 6.58 9.31 -1.92
CA GLU A 48 7.43 9.12 -3.10
C GLU A 48 6.83 8.06 -4.03
N PHE A 49 6.45 6.89 -3.50
CA PHE A 49 5.83 5.83 -4.29
C PHE A 49 4.55 6.28 -5.00
N LEU A 50 3.65 6.94 -4.26
CA LEU A 50 2.37 7.43 -4.79
C LEU A 50 2.55 8.58 -5.79
N GLY A 51 3.61 9.38 -5.67
CA GLY A 51 3.91 10.48 -6.60
C GLY A 51 4.74 10.09 -7.82
N LEU A 52 5.48 8.98 -7.77
CA LEU A 52 6.32 8.49 -8.87
C LEU A 52 5.58 7.61 -9.87
N MET A 53 4.40 7.11 -9.51
CA MET A 53 3.65 6.18 -10.35
C MET A 53 2.32 6.81 -10.78
N GLU A 54 2.33 7.59 -11.87
CA GLU A 54 1.10 8.15 -12.47
C GLU A 54 0.09 7.07 -12.91
N GLU A 55 0.53 5.82 -13.07
CA GLU A 55 -0.30 4.71 -13.57
C GLU A 55 -0.57 3.59 -12.55
N VAL A 56 -0.04 3.67 -11.32
CA VAL A 56 -0.28 2.61 -10.31
C VAL A 56 -1.44 2.98 -9.40
N GLU A 57 -2.57 2.35 -9.65
CA GLU A 57 -3.76 2.46 -8.82
C GLU A 57 -3.58 1.68 -7.51
N VAL A 58 -3.45 2.40 -6.39
CA VAL A 58 -3.47 1.81 -5.05
C VAL A 58 -4.90 1.82 -4.54
N ASN A 59 -5.48 0.64 -4.31
CA ASN A 59 -6.86 0.52 -3.85
C ASN A 59 -7.01 0.61 -2.33
N LEU A 60 -5.94 0.30 -1.58
CA LEU A 60 -5.93 0.34 -0.12
C LEU A 60 -4.56 0.74 0.42
N ILE A 61 -4.55 1.58 1.46
CA ILE A 61 -3.35 1.91 2.23
C ILE A 61 -3.54 1.41 3.66
N ILE A 62 -2.56 0.64 4.14
CA ILE A 62 -2.44 0.22 5.54
C ILE A 62 -1.17 0.86 6.09
N THR A 63 -1.26 1.57 7.21
CA THR A 63 -0.12 2.28 7.79
C THR A 63 -0.03 2.07 9.28
N ASP A 64 1.18 1.90 9.80
CA ASP A 64 1.44 2.11 11.23
C ASP A 64 1.16 3.57 11.59
N TYR A 65 0.66 3.80 12.80
CA TYR A 65 0.41 5.13 13.32
C TYR A 65 1.70 5.77 13.83
N CYS A 66 2.56 5.01 14.51
CA CYS A 66 3.69 5.49 15.31
C CYS A 66 5.04 5.38 14.57
N MET A 67 5.16 6.02 13.40
CA MET A 67 6.41 6.01 12.64
C MET A 67 7.31 7.22 12.94
N PRO A 68 8.65 7.07 12.90
CA PRO A 68 9.59 8.19 12.97
C PRO A 68 9.38 9.21 11.85
N GLY A 69 9.44 10.50 12.20
CA GLY A 69 9.38 11.63 11.26
C GLY A 69 7.96 12.00 10.78
N MET A 70 7.10 11.04 10.45
CA MET A 70 5.71 11.29 10.02
C MET A 70 4.80 10.20 10.58
N SER A 71 3.73 10.57 11.30
CA SER A 71 2.75 9.59 11.74
C SER A 71 1.93 9.04 10.56
N GLY A 72 1.35 7.84 10.71
CA GLY A 72 0.41 7.30 9.72
C GLY A 72 -0.79 8.22 9.48
N TYR A 73 -1.24 8.93 10.52
CA TYR A 73 -2.29 9.94 10.38
C TYR A 73 -1.87 11.12 9.51
N ASP A 74 -0.66 11.66 9.72
CA ASP A 74 -0.14 12.77 8.91
C ASP A 74 0.03 12.35 7.45
N LEU A 75 0.50 11.12 7.21
CA LEU A 75 0.59 10.53 5.87
C LEU A 75 -0.78 10.50 5.18
N LEU A 76 -1.78 9.88 5.81
CA LEU A 76 -3.13 9.77 5.25
C LEU A 76 -3.77 11.14 5.03
N LYS A 77 -3.54 12.09 5.94
CA LYS A 77 -4.00 13.49 5.80
C LYS A 77 -3.37 14.16 4.58
N LYS A 78 -2.06 13.98 4.34
CA LYS A 78 -1.38 14.50 3.15
C LYS A 78 -1.94 13.89 1.86
N ILE A 79 -2.09 12.57 1.80
CA ILE A 79 -2.64 11.87 0.64
C ILE A 79 -4.06 12.38 0.32
N LYS A 80 -4.93 12.45 1.33
CA LYS A 80 -6.31 12.93 1.17
C LYS A 80 -6.38 14.37 0.66
N ASN A 81 -5.50 15.24 1.14
CA ASN A 81 -5.48 16.66 0.72
C ASN A 81 -4.94 16.85 -0.70
N HIS A 82 -4.17 15.89 -1.22
CA HIS A 82 -3.53 15.98 -2.53
C HIS A 82 -4.39 15.47 -3.69
N HIS A 83 -5.61 14.93 -3.46
CA HIS A 83 -6.47 14.33 -4.50
C HIS A 83 -5.66 13.53 -5.54
N LEU A 84 -4.79 12.63 -5.06
CA LEU A 84 -4.39 11.46 -5.84
C LEU A 84 -5.57 10.48 -5.85
#